data_AF-A0A5C1E8I2-F1
#
_entry.id   AF-A0A5C1E8I2-F1
#
_cell.length_a   1.000
_cell.length_b   1.000
_cell.length_c   1.000
_cell.angle_alpha   90.00
_cell.angle_beta   90.00
_cell.angle_gamma   90.00
#
_symmetry.space_group_name_H-M   'P 1'
#
loop_
_entity.id
_entity.type
_entity.pdbx_description
1 polymer ?
#
loop_
_entity_poly.entity_id
_entity_poly.type
_entity_poly.pdbx_seq_one_letter_code
_entity_poly.pdbx_strand_id
1 'polypeptide(L)'
;MSHKHLPLLRTIFHDPPSANIHWREVESLLRHLGAEIEPSHGARFKVVLNQSEGFIHHPHNSTTCSRQDIKQLREILTHAGITLAAYEESGG
;
A
#
# COMPACT_ATOMS: atom_id res chain seq x y z
N MET A 1 8.70 4.32 15.28
CA MET A 1 7.83 5.24 14.52
C MET A 1 8.60 5.74 13.31
N SER A 2 8.31 5.19 12.13
CA SER A 2 9.09 5.53 10.94
C SER A 2 8.47 6.78 10.32
N HIS A 3 9.09 7.94 10.53
CA HIS A 3 8.67 9.24 9.95
C HIS A 3 8.44 9.22 8.42
N LYS A 4 8.81 8.12 7.75
CA LYS A 4 8.65 7.90 6.31
C LYS A 4 7.30 7.28 5.92
N HIS A 5 6.58 6.61 6.82
CA HIS A 5 5.32 5.93 6.49
C HIS A 5 4.14 6.91 6.40
N LEU A 6 4.07 7.92 7.27
CA LEU A 6 3.01 8.93 7.22
C LEU A 6 3.05 9.76 5.91
N PRO A 7 4.19 10.29 5.45
CA PRO A 7 4.28 10.94 4.13
C PRO A 7 3.89 10.03 2.97
N LEU A 8 4.24 8.74 3.05
CA LEU A 8 3.87 7.76 2.03
C LEU A 8 2.36 7.51 2.00
N LEU A 9 1.72 7.32 3.17
CA LEU A 9 0.26 7.21 3.28
C LEU A 9 -0.43 8.46 2.71
N ARG A 10 0.04 9.66 3.05
CA ARG A 10 -0.46 10.91 2.46
C ARG A 10 -0.37 10.90 0.93
N THR A 11 0.74 10.42 0.38
CA THR A 11 0.94 10.31 -1.07
C THR A 11 0.01 9.26 -1.71
N ILE A 12 -0.22 8.13 -1.03
CA ILE A 12 -1.13 7.07 -1.49
C ILE A 12 -2.58 7.54 -1.51
N PHE A 13 -3.01 8.31 -0.50
CA PHE A 13 -4.37 8.85 -0.40
C PHE A 13 -4.59 10.15 -1.19
N HIS A 14 -3.53 10.80 -1.69
CA HIS A 14 -3.62 11.99 -2.54
C HIS A 14 -4.31 11.71 -3.89
N ASP A 15 -5.13 12.64 -4.37
CA ASP A 15 -5.74 12.59 -5.70
C ASP A 15 -5.31 13.79 -6.56
N PRO A 16 -4.77 13.58 -7.78
CA PRO A 16 -4.58 12.30 -8.45
C PRO A 16 -3.46 11.43 -7.83
N PRO A 17 -3.52 10.09 -8.01
CA PRO A 17 -2.52 9.17 -7.46
C PRO A 17 -1.14 9.35 -8.12
N SER A 18 -0.10 9.40 -7.28
CA SER A 18 1.29 9.51 -7.73
C SER A 18 1.78 8.22 -8.38
N ALA A 19 2.50 8.32 -9.49
CA ALA A 19 3.17 7.18 -10.14
C ALA A 19 4.65 7.03 -9.72
N ASN A 20 5.10 7.82 -8.73
CA ASN A 20 6.49 7.88 -8.29
C ASN A 20 6.74 7.16 -6.96
N ILE A 21 5.87 6.21 -6.60
CA ILE A 21 6.00 5.42 -5.37
C ILE A 21 6.71 4.11 -5.72
N HIS A 22 7.79 3.78 -5.02
CA HIS A 22 8.51 2.53 -5.24
C HIS A 22 7.81 1.35 -4.57
N TRP A 23 7.80 0.19 -5.22
CA TRP A 23 7.24 -1.04 -4.65
C TRP A 23 7.85 -1.38 -3.29
N ARG A 24 9.17 -1.18 -3.13
CA ARG A 24 9.85 -1.42 -1.84
C ARG A 24 9.30 -0.55 -0.71
N GLU A 25 8.85 0.67 -1.00
CA GLU A 25 8.22 1.55 -0.02
C GLU A 25 6.82 1.06 0.35
N VAL A 26 6.05 0.61 -0.64
CA VAL A 26 4.73 -0.02 -0.43
C VAL A 26 4.85 -1.29 0.40
N GLU A 27 5.77 -2.19 0.05
CA GLU A 27 6.03 -3.43 0.77
C GLU A 27 6.44 -3.16 2.23
N SER A 28 7.31 -2.16 2.45
CA SER A 28 7.72 -1.73 3.79
C SER A 28 6.53 -1.20 4.61
N LEU A 29 5.67 -0.38 4.01
CA LEU A 29 4.46 0.15 4.65
C LEU A 29 3.48 -0.98 5.00
N LEU A 30 3.18 -1.86 4.05
CA LEU A 30 2.27 -2.98 4.25
C LEU A 30 2.76 -3.90 5.38
N ARG A 31 4.05 -4.29 5.38
CA ARG A 31 4.63 -5.08 6.47
C ARG A 31 4.59 -4.34 7.81
N HIS A 32 4.81 -3.03 7.82
CA HIS A 32 4.73 -2.22 9.04
C HIS A 32 3.30 -2.19 9.61
N LEU A 33 2.28 -2.16 8.74
CA LEU A 33 0.88 -2.25 9.14
C LEU A 33 0.46 -3.67 9.57
N GLY A 34 1.36 -4.66 9.46
CA GLY A 34 1.08 -6.06 9.81
C GLY A 34 0.48 -6.87 8.66
N ALA A 35 0.63 -6.42 7.41
CA ALA A 35 0.14 -7.16 6.25
C ALA A 35 1.04 -8.36 5.92
N GLU A 36 0.40 -9.46 5.54
CA GLU A 36 1.05 -10.60 4.90
C GLU A 36 1.05 -10.40 3.38
N ILE A 37 2.20 -10.62 2.75
CA ILE A 37 2.40 -10.40 1.31
C ILE A 37 2.94 -11.68 0.69
N GLU A 38 2.17 -12.29 -0.20
CA GLU A 38 2.49 -13.57 -0.84
C GLU A 38 2.48 -13.44 -2.36
N PRO A 39 3.45 -14.02 -3.08
CA PRO A 39 3.39 -14.08 -4.54
C PRO A 39 2.21 -14.93 -4.99
N SER A 40 1.49 -14.47 -6.02
CA SER A 40 0.32 -15.11 -6.60
C SER A 40 0.46 -15.26 -8.11
N HIS A 41 -0.46 -16.02 -8.71
CA HIS A 41 -0.46 -16.29 -10.14
C HIS A 41 -0.70 -15.03 -10.98
N GLY A 42 0.05 -14.90 -12.07
CA GLY A 42 -0.08 -13.79 -13.02
C GLY A 42 0.67 -12.52 -12.61
N ALA A 43 1.87 -12.65 -12.02
CA ALA A 43 2.70 -11.52 -11.58
C ALA A 43 1.96 -10.56 -10.64
N ARG A 44 1.29 -11.12 -9.63
CA ARG A 44 0.58 -10.38 -8.58
C ARG A 44 1.09 -10.77 -7.21
N PHE A 45 0.93 -9.88 -6.25
CA PHE A 45 1.03 -10.21 -4.83
C PHE A 45 -0.35 -10.21 -4.21
N LYS A 46 -0.66 -11.26 -3.48
CA LYS A 46 -1.76 -11.29 -2.53
C LYS A 46 -1.31 -10.52 -1.28
N VAL A 47 -2.16 -9.62 -0.81
CA VAL A 47 -1.96 -8.84 0.40
C VAL A 47 -3.12 -9.14 1.34
N VAL A 48 -2.81 -9.55 2.56
CA VAL A 48 -3.80 -9.77 3.63
C VAL A 48 -3.49 -8.83 4.78
N LEU A 49 -4.42 -7.94 5.12
CA LEU A 49 -4.27 -6.95 6.18
C LEU A 49 -5.59 -6.77 6.93
N ASN A 50 -5.59 -6.88 8.27
CA ASN A 50 -6.79 -6.77 9.10
C ASN A 50 -7.98 -7.60 8.56
N GLN A 51 -7.73 -8.86 8.20
CA GLN A 51 -8.72 -9.79 7.60
C GLN A 51 -9.26 -9.37 6.23
N SER A 52 -8.79 -8.25 5.66
CA SER A 52 -9.06 -7.85 4.29
C SER A 52 -8.01 -8.42 3.35
N GLU A 53 -8.46 -8.96 2.22
CA GLU A 53 -7.59 -9.50 1.18
C GLU A 53 -7.69 -8.64 -0.08
N GLY A 54 -6.56 -8.46 -0.77
CA GLY A 54 -6.54 -7.91 -2.12
C GLY A 54 -5.29 -8.31 -2.90
N PHE A 55 -5.24 -7.88 -4.16
CA PHE A 55 -4.13 -8.18 -5.05
C PHE A 55 -3.52 -6.90 -5.60
N ILE A 56 -2.20 -6.87 -5.70
CA ILE A 56 -1.45 -5.77 -6.33
C ILE A 56 -0.58 -6.36 -7.43
N HIS A 57 -0.51 -5.73 -8.60
CA HIS A 57 0.37 -6.19 -9.66
C HIS A 57 1.84 -5.93 -9.28
N HIS A 58 2.69 -6.91 -9.55
CA HIS A 58 4.13 -6.70 -9.52
C HIS A 58 4.53 -5.83 -10.71
N PRO A 59 5.28 -4.74 -10.50
CA PRO A 59 5.77 -3.95 -11.60
C PRO A 59 6.83 -4.76 -12.37
N HIS A 60 6.49 -5.17 -13.59
CA HIS A 60 7.24 -6.19 -14.33
C HIS A 60 8.62 -5.71 -14.85
N ASN A 61 8.81 -4.41 -15.03
CA ASN A 61 10.06 -3.79 -15.52
C ASN A 61 10.41 -2.46 -14.82
N SER A 62 9.59 -2.03 -13.86
CA SER A 62 9.78 -0.79 -13.12
C SER A 62 9.94 -1.09 -11.64
N THR A 63 10.68 -0.26 -10.92
CA THR A 63 10.70 -0.31 -9.46
C THR A 63 9.53 0.47 -8.85
N THR A 64 8.77 1.21 -9.67
CA THR A 64 7.64 2.05 -9.26
C THR A 64 6.29 1.41 -9.54
N CYS A 65 5.33 1.68 -8.65
CA CYS A 65 3.94 1.29 -8.79
C CYS A 65 3.23 2.18 -9.81
N SER A 66 2.37 1.58 -10.65
CA SER A 66 1.52 2.35 -11.55
C SER A 66 0.42 3.08 -10.77
N ARG A 67 -0.22 4.08 -11.38
CA ARG A 67 -1.38 4.76 -10.78
C ARG A 67 -2.51 3.77 -10.45
N GLN A 68 -2.67 2.71 -11.24
CA GLN A 68 -3.66 1.66 -11.00
C GLN A 68 -3.31 0.83 -9.76
N ASP A 69 -2.03 0.53 -9.56
CA ASP A 69 -1.57 -0.20 -8.36
C ASP A 69 -1.77 0.64 -7.11
N ILE A 70 -1.53 1.96 -7.18
CA ILE A 70 -1.78 2.88 -6.06
C ILE A 70 -3.27 2.97 -5.72
N LYS A 71 -4.16 2.94 -6.74
CA LYS A 71 -5.60 2.87 -6.50
C LYS A 71 -6.01 1.57 -5.81
N GLN A 72 -5.52 0.42 -6.28
CA GLN A 72 -5.78 -0.87 -5.63
C GLN A 72 -5.23 -0.92 -4.20
N LEU A 73 -4.02 -0.38 -3.97
CA LEU A 73 -3.44 -0.27 -2.64
C LEU A 73 -4.32 0.58 -1.71
N ARG A 74 -4.85 1.71 -2.21
CA ARG A 74 -5.77 2.56 -1.43
C ARG A 74 -7.04 1.80 -1.04
N GLU A 75 -7.60 1.01 -1.95
CA GLU A 75 -8.78 0.19 -1.69
C GLU A 75 -8.50 -0.87 -0.61
N ILE A 76 -7.37 -1.58 -0.70
CA ILE A 76 -6.95 -2.57 0.30
C ILE A 76 -6.79 -1.93 1.68
N LEU A 77 -6.08 -0.80 1.76
CA LEU A 77 -5.90 -0.06 3.01
C LEU A 77 -7.25 0.40 3.59
N THR A 78 -8.13 0.92 2.75
CA THR A 78 -9.46 1.38 3.17
C THR A 78 -10.32 0.24 3.69
N HIS A 79 -10.35 -0.91 3.01
CA HIS A 79 -11.07 -2.11 3.46
C HIS A 79 -10.50 -2.66 4.77
N ALA A 80 -9.18 -2.59 4.94
CA ALA A 80 -8.50 -2.94 6.19
C ALA A 80 -8.73 -1.93 7.33
N GLY A 81 -9.52 -0.87 7.13
CA GLY A 81 -9.78 0.18 8.11
C GLY A 81 -8.61 1.16 8.29
N ILE A 82 -7.58 1.08 7.45
CA ILE A 82 -6.44 1.99 7.45
C ILE A 82 -6.79 3.20 6.58
N THR A 83 -7.09 4.32 7.24
CA THR A 83 -7.27 5.62 6.59
C THR A 83 -6.22 6.60 7.10
N LEU A 84 -6.02 7.71 6.39
CA LEU A 84 -5.09 8.75 6.85
C LEU A 84 -5.49 9.28 8.24
N ALA A 85 -6.78 9.52 8.47
CA ALA A 85 -7.30 9.98 9.76
C ALA A 85 -7.07 8.95 10.88
N ALA A 86 -7.43 7.68 10.65
CA ALA A 86 -7.24 6.62 11.64
C ALA A 86 -5.76 6.41 12.00
N TYR A 87 -4.85 6.54 11.02
CA TYR A 87 -3.41 6.41 11.27
C TYR A 87 -2.87 7.59 12.09
N GLU A 88 -3.33 8.82 11.82
CA GLU A 88 -2.95 10.01 12.57
C GLU A 88 -3.46 9.99 14.02
N GLU A 89 -4.68 9.49 14.25
CA GLU A 89 -5.25 9.30 15.59
C GLU A 89 -4.51 8.25 16.41
N SER A 90 -3.95 7.22 15.75
CA SER A 90 -3.19 6.16 16.42
C SER A 90 -1.77 6.58 16.86
N GLY A 91 -1.36 7.81 16.54
CA GLY A 91 -0.16 8.43 17.10
C GLY A 91 1.16 8.23 16.35
N GLY A 92 1.18 7.44 15.26
CA GLY A 92 2.31 7.32 14.30
C GLY A 92 3.61 6.69 14.80
#